data_AF-A0A7X8ZHF2-F1
#
_entry.id   AF-A0A7X8ZHF2-F1
#
_cell.length_a   1.000
_cell.length_b   1.000
_cell.length_c   1.000
_cell.angle_alpha   90.00
_cell.angle_beta   90.00
_cell.angle_gamma   90.00
#
_symmetry.space_group_name_H-M   'P 1'
#
loop_
_entity.id
_entity.type
_entity.pdbx_description
1 polymer ?
#
loop_
_entity_poly.entity_id
_entity_poly.type
_entity_poly.pdbx_seq_one_letter_code
_entity_poly.pdbx_strand_id
1 'polypeptide(L)'
;MDDKDNKDLRKEIEELEKLIEIVKEKHKEEKKDFKQSERKLSGAIRIDLATKYSSNPVINIITSLLMNFILIYAINRLFGFAEIRYDYLYVVISLAFTLYEELYKEILIRRFFKLVIYSSGLIFFFMNVIFFYMIDLLVFKMFFSFLNAFYPLLFAATFGIIRLIVKNIYLFFIRKITVITSKKRS
;
A
#
# COMPACT_ATOMS: atom_id res chain seq x y z
N MET A 1 68.91 5.14 10.86
CA MET A 1 67.59 5.77 10.72
C MET A 1 67.75 6.75 9.57
N ASP A 2 67.22 6.60 8.35
CA ASP A 2 66.00 5.92 7.91
C ASP A 2 66.02 5.70 6.38
N ASP A 3 66.22 4.45 5.93
CA ASP A 3 65.99 4.06 4.52
C ASP A 3 64.98 2.90 4.38
N LYS A 4 64.66 2.20 5.48
CA LYS A 4 63.61 1.17 5.53
C LYS A 4 62.21 1.79 5.70
N ASP A 5 62.07 2.81 6.55
CA ASP A 5 60.79 3.50 6.78
C ASP A 5 60.20 4.14 5.52
N ASN A 6 61.05 4.69 4.64
CA ASN A 6 60.60 5.39 3.44
C ASN A 6 60.05 4.44 2.35
N LYS A 7 60.45 3.16 2.38
CA LYS A 7 59.96 2.12 1.46
C LYS A 7 58.63 1.54 1.93
N ASP A 8 58.43 1.44 3.24
CA ASP A 8 57.18 0.94 3.82
C ASP A 8 56.07 2.02 3.74
N LEU A 9 56.41 3.29 3.97
CA LEU A 9 55.51 4.43 3.72
C LEU A 9 55.01 4.51 2.28
N ARG A 10 55.86 4.23 1.28
CA ARG A 10 55.45 4.23 -0.14
C ARG A 10 54.48 3.10 -0.48
N LYS A 11 54.64 1.93 0.14
CA LYS A 11 53.71 0.80 -0.05
C LYS A 11 52.37 1.05 0.62
N GLU A 12 52.37 1.64 1.81
CA GLU A 12 51.13 2.04 2.50
C GLU A 12 50.36 3.10 1.72
N ILE A 13 51.05 4.09 1.13
CA ILE A 13 50.41 5.09 0.26
C ILE A 13 49.80 4.45 -0.99
N GLU A 14 50.49 3.48 -1.61
CA GLU A 14 50.01 2.78 -2.80
C GLU A 14 48.81 1.84 -2.49
N GLU A 15 48.79 1.25 -1.30
CA GLU A 15 47.63 0.47 -0.79
C GLU A 15 46.44 1.38 -0.44
N LEU A 16 46.69 2.54 0.16
CA LEU A 16 45.66 3.55 0.44
C LEU A 16 45.05 4.11 -0.84
N GLU A 17 45.84 4.35 -1.88
CA GLU A 17 45.34 4.79 -3.20
C GLU A 17 44.44 3.71 -3.84
N LYS A 18 44.84 2.43 -3.78
CA LYS A 18 43.99 1.31 -4.23
C LYS A 18 42.69 1.20 -3.44
N LEU A 19 42.73 1.38 -2.12
CA LEU A 19 41.54 1.39 -1.27
C LEU A 19 40.61 2.58 -1.60
N ILE A 20 41.16 3.77 -1.85
CA ILE A 20 40.39 4.94 -2.28
C ILE A 20 39.75 4.72 -3.65
N GLU A 21 40.45 4.05 -4.56
CA GLU A 21 39.95 3.71 -5.90
C GLU A 21 38.81 2.69 -5.82
N ILE A 22 38.97 1.63 -5.01
CA ILE A 22 37.91 0.63 -4.73
C ILE A 22 36.68 1.29 -4.07
N VAL A 23 36.88 2.23 -3.14
CA VAL A 23 35.78 2.96 -2.49
C VAL A 23 35.08 3.92 -3.47
N LYS A 24 35.84 4.57 -4.36
CA LYS A 24 35.27 5.42 -5.44
C LYS A 24 34.51 4.60 -6.47
N GLU A 25 34.97 3.40 -6.81
CA GLU A 25 34.26 2.47 -7.70
C GLU A 25 32.97 1.97 -7.05
N LYS A 26 33.02 1.51 -5.79
CA LYS A 26 31.81 1.11 -5.04
C LYS A 26 30.79 2.25 -4.92
N HIS A 27 31.22 3.48 -4.66
CA HIS A 27 30.31 4.63 -4.63
C HIS A 27 29.75 5.03 -6.00
N LYS A 28 30.46 4.75 -7.10
CA LYS A 28 29.93 4.94 -8.46
C LYS A 28 28.94 3.85 -8.85
N GLU A 29 29.14 2.62 -8.38
CA GLU A 29 28.20 1.51 -8.56
C GLU A 29 26.92 1.71 -7.74
N GLU A 30 27.01 2.08 -6.46
CA GLU A 30 25.85 2.40 -5.62
C GLU A 30 25.02 3.58 -6.16
N LYS A 31 25.68 4.61 -6.70
CA LYS A 31 24.99 5.76 -7.34
C LYS A 31 24.37 5.38 -8.70
N LYS A 32 24.92 4.40 -9.41
CA LYS A 32 24.32 3.85 -10.63
C LYS A 32 23.13 2.95 -10.29
N ASP A 33 23.18 2.16 -9.23
CA ASP A 33 22.06 1.33 -8.78
C ASP A 33 20.89 2.16 -8.24
N PHE A 34 21.15 3.31 -7.61
CA PHE A 34 20.09 4.26 -7.24
C PHE A 34 19.45 4.96 -8.44
N LYS A 35 20.24 5.40 -9.44
CA LYS A 35 19.69 6.05 -10.65
C LYS A 35 19.06 5.05 -11.64
N GLN A 36 19.49 3.79 -11.62
CA GLN A 36 18.96 2.75 -12.50
C GLN A 36 17.75 2.04 -11.87
N SER A 37 17.62 1.98 -10.55
CA SER A 37 16.38 1.54 -9.88
C SER A 37 15.23 2.51 -10.11
N GLU A 38 15.45 3.83 -10.12
CA GLU A 38 14.41 4.81 -10.48
C GLU A 38 13.97 4.70 -11.96
N ARG A 39 14.88 4.34 -12.88
CA ARG A 39 14.57 4.24 -14.32
C ARG A 39 14.07 2.86 -14.77
N LYS A 40 14.42 1.77 -14.09
CA LYS A 40 13.95 0.40 -14.43
C LYS A 40 12.55 0.06 -13.87
N LEU A 41 11.98 0.90 -13.00
CA LEU A 41 10.60 0.77 -12.50
C LEU A 41 9.53 1.33 -13.46
N SER A 42 9.92 1.76 -14.67
CA SER A 42 9.00 2.26 -15.71
C SER A 42 8.36 1.17 -16.58
N GLY A 43 8.80 -0.09 -16.46
CA GLY A 43 8.35 -1.17 -17.35
C GLY A 43 7.86 -2.44 -16.65
N ALA A 44 8.09 -2.59 -15.34
CA ALA A 44 7.41 -3.63 -14.58
C ALA A 44 5.94 -3.23 -14.48
N ILE A 45 5.03 -4.13 -14.85
CA ILE A 45 3.61 -4.04 -14.54
C ILE A 45 3.52 -3.62 -13.07
N ARG A 46 3.23 -2.33 -12.82
CA ARG A 46 2.90 -1.84 -11.50
C ARG A 46 1.62 -2.56 -11.13
N ILE A 47 1.75 -3.75 -10.54
CA ILE A 47 0.73 -4.25 -9.64
C ILE A 47 0.74 -3.17 -8.58
N ASP A 48 -0.20 -2.25 -8.71
CA ASP A 48 -0.32 -1.07 -7.88
C ASP A 48 -0.81 -1.58 -6.50
N LEU A 49 0.08 -2.24 -5.76
CA LEU A 49 -0.20 -2.91 -4.48
C LEU A 49 -0.61 -1.87 -3.42
N ALA A 50 -0.25 -0.60 -3.66
CA ALA A 50 -0.53 0.57 -2.86
C ALA A 50 -1.55 1.51 -3.55
N THR A 51 -2.54 0.95 -4.26
CA THR A 51 -3.31 1.75 -5.24
C THR A 51 -3.92 2.99 -4.61
N LYS A 52 -3.53 4.16 -5.13
CA LYS A 52 -4.15 5.44 -4.82
C LYS A 52 -5.17 5.77 -5.91
N TYR A 53 -6.35 6.23 -5.52
CA TYR A 53 -7.39 6.68 -6.45
C TYR A 53 -7.04 8.00 -7.15
N SER A 54 -6.19 8.81 -6.52
CA SER A 54 -5.70 10.08 -7.07
C SER A 54 -4.24 10.31 -6.64
N SER A 55 -3.49 11.05 -7.47
CA SER A 55 -2.14 11.50 -7.12
C SER A 55 -2.16 12.55 -6.00
N ASN A 56 -3.27 13.30 -5.84
CA ASN A 56 -3.44 14.24 -4.74
C ASN A 56 -3.87 13.49 -3.47
N PRO A 57 -3.12 13.58 -2.36
CA PRO A 57 -3.39 12.81 -1.14
C PRO A 57 -4.75 13.13 -0.52
N VAL A 58 -5.19 14.38 -0.56
CA VAL A 58 -6.49 14.79 -0.02
C VAL A 58 -7.63 14.18 -0.83
N ILE A 59 -7.53 14.26 -2.16
CA ILE A 59 -8.53 13.68 -3.07
C ILE A 59 -8.56 12.15 -2.93
N ASN A 60 -7.39 11.53 -2.75
CA ASN A 60 -7.29 10.09 -2.50
C ASN A 60 -8.03 9.69 -1.22
N ILE A 61 -7.78 10.38 -0.10
CA ILE A 61 -8.46 10.08 1.18
C ILE A 61 -9.97 10.24 1.04
N ILE A 62 -10.45 11.35 0.44
CA ILE A 62 -11.88 11.59 0.25
C ILE A 62 -12.50 10.50 -0.63
N THR A 63 -11.85 10.14 -1.74
CA THR A 63 -12.33 9.09 -2.64
C THR A 63 -12.33 7.73 -1.96
N SER A 64 -11.26 7.37 -1.25
CA SER A 64 -11.16 6.14 -0.47
C SER A 64 -12.28 6.07 0.58
N LEU A 65 -12.55 7.18 1.27
CA LEU A 65 -13.61 7.27 2.27
C LEU A 65 -14.99 7.02 1.64
N LEU A 66 -15.30 7.69 0.53
CA LEU A 66 -16.56 7.50 -0.17
C LEU A 66 -16.73 6.06 -0.67
N MET A 67 -15.68 5.48 -1.25
CA MET A 67 -15.70 4.07 -1.68
C MET A 67 -15.93 3.12 -0.51
N ASN A 68 -15.23 3.34 0.60
CA ASN A 68 -15.36 2.52 1.80
C ASN A 68 -16.76 2.63 2.41
N PHE A 69 -17.30 3.84 2.47
CA PHE A 69 -18.67 4.09 2.91
C PHE A 69 -19.70 3.36 2.06
N ILE A 70 -19.66 3.56 0.74
CA ILE A 70 -20.61 2.92 -0.19
C ILE A 70 -20.54 1.39 -0.06
N LEU A 71 -19.33 0.82 -0.03
CA LEU A 71 -19.14 -0.62 0.06
C LEU A 71 -19.61 -1.18 1.40
N ILE A 72 -19.22 -0.57 2.53
CA ILE A 72 -19.62 -1.05 3.86
C ILE A 72 -21.13 -0.97 4.01
N TYR A 73 -21.74 0.15 3.62
CA TYR A 73 -23.18 0.34 3.64
C TYR A 73 -23.91 -0.68 2.77
N ALA A 74 -23.51 -0.81 1.49
CA ALA A 74 -24.16 -1.71 0.54
C ALA A 74 -24.04 -3.17 0.98
N ILE A 75 -22.87 -3.61 1.42
CA ILE A 75 -22.65 -4.99 1.87
C ILE A 75 -23.50 -5.29 3.09
N ASN A 76 -23.51 -4.39 4.08
CA ASN A 76 -24.32 -4.62 5.26
C ASN A 76 -25.82 -4.64 4.93
N ARG A 77 -26.27 -3.74 4.03
CA ARG A 77 -27.67 -3.67 3.62
C ARG A 77 -28.13 -4.89 2.81
N LEU A 78 -27.25 -5.47 1.99
CA LEU A 78 -27.58 -6.63 1.14
C LEU A 78 -27.49 -7.96 1.89
N PHE A 79 -26.48 -8.14 2.73
CA PHE A 79 -26.20 -9.42 3.39
C PHE A 79 -26.61 -9.46 4.87
N GLY A 80 -26.81 -8.30 5.52
CA GLY A 80 -27.26 -8.24 6.91
C GLY A 80 -26.25 -8.80 7.92
N PHE A 81 -24.94 -8.70 7.65
CA PHE A 81 -23.91 -9.29 8.50
C PHE A 81 -23.81 -8.64 9.89
N ALA A 82 -24.07 -7.34 10.01
CA ALA A 82 -23.97 -6.60 11.26
C ALA A 82 -25.24 -5.80 11.56
N GLU A 83 -25.60 -5.77 12.84
CA GLU A 83 -26.61 -4.85 13.35
C GLU A 83 -25.95 -3.51 13.66
N ILE A 84 -26.50 -2.45 13.07
CA ILE A 84 -26.00 -1.09 13.21
C ILE A 84 -27.17 -0.22 13.63
N ARG A 85 -27.11 0.30 14.86
CA ARG A 85 -28.25 0.97 15.47
C ARG A 85 -28.59 2.32 14.84
N TYR A 86 -27.57 3.05 14.39
CA TYR A 86 -27.72 4.39 13.84
C TYR A 86 -26.96 4.56 12.53
N ASP A 87 -27.56 5.24 11.56
CA ASP A 87 -26.99 5.39 10.22
C ASP A 87 -25.65 6.16 10.20
N TYR A 88 -25.45 7.09 11.14
CA TYR A 88 -24.17 7.81 11.23
C TYR A 88 -22.98 6.89 11.56
N LEU A 89 -23.22 5.71 12.14
CA LEU A 89 -22.16 4.75 12.45
C LEU A 89 -21.51 4.19 11.18
N TYR A 90 -22.23 4.12 10.06
CA TYR A 90 -21.61 3.75 8.78
C TYR A 90 -20.51 4.75 8.41
N VAL A 91 -20.78 6.06 8.55
CA VAL A 91 -19.79 7.11 8.26
C VAL A 91 -18.59 7.00 9.19
N VAL A 92 -18.82 6.80 10.49
CA VAL A 92 -17.75 6.69 11.49
C VAL A 92 -16.88 5.45 11.24
N ILE A 93 -17.48 4.28 11.01
CA ILE A 93 -16.76 3.04 10.74
C ILE A 93 -15.96 3.17 9.44
N SER A 94 -16.55 3.74 8.39
CA SER A 94 -15.85 3.96 7.12
C SER A 94 -14.71 4.95 7.24
N LEU A 95 -14.85 6.00 8.06
CA LEU A 95 -13.76 6.94 8.35
C LEU A 95 -12.62 6.25 9.09
N ALA A 96 -12.93 5.55 10.19
CA ALA A 96 -11.96 4.79 10.95
C ALA A 96 -11.24 3.75 10.07
N PHE A 97 -11.99 3.05 9.22
CA PHE A 97 -11.44 2.06 8.31
C PHE A 97 -10.52 2.69 7.27
N THR A 98 -10.89 3.84 6.71
CA THR A 98 -10.08 4.54 5.70
C THR A 98 -8.76 5.03 6.30
N LEU A 99 -8.79 5.59 7.50
CA LEU A 99 -7.58 6.01 8.21
C LEU A 99 -6.69 4.82 8.55
N TYR A 100 -7.28 3.75 9.10
CA TYR A 100 -6.58 2.50 9.37
C TYR A 100 -5.95 1.93 8.10
N GLU A 101 -6.68 1.95 6.98
CA GLU A 101 -6.23 1.46 5.69
C GLU A 101 -5.05 2.22 5.13
N GLU A 102 -5.09 3.55 5.13
CA GLU A 102 -3.96 4.37 4.68
C GLU A 102 -2.72 4.11 5.55
N LEU A 103 -2.88 4.04 6.88
CA LEU A 103 -1.78 3.78 7.81
C LEU A 103 -1.14 2.41 7.60
N TYR A 104 -1.94 1.32 7.58
CA TYR A 104 -1.34 -0.01 7.42
C TYR A 104 -0.73 -0.20 6.04
N LYS A 105 -1.32 0.37 4.98
CA LYS A 105 -0.76 0.29 3.63
C LYS A 105 0.59 0.97 3.60
N GLU A 106 0.68 2.17 4.13
CA GLU A 106 1.93 2.91 4.19
C GLU A 106 3.01 2.14 4.97
N ILE A 107 2.66 1.60 6.15
CA ILE A 107 3.58 0.81 6.97
C ILE A 107 4.03 -0.46 6.25
N LEU A 108 3.09 -1.24 5.70
CA LEU A 108 3.39 -2.51 5.06
C LEU A 108 4.24 -2.33 3.80
N ILE A 109 3.95 -1.31 2.99
CA ILE A 109 4.67 -1.07 1.74
C ILE A 109 6.04 -0.45 2.00
N ARG A 110 6.16 0.51 2.93
CA ARG A 110 7.45 1.15 3.21
C ARG A 110 8.39 0.28 4.05
N ARG A 111 7.86 -0.40 5.07
CA ARG A 111 8.69 -1.12 6.05
C ARG A 111 8.69 -2.64 5.84
N PHE A 112 7.57 -3.22 5.40
CA PHE A 112 7.39 -4.68 5.32
C PHE A 112 7.14 -5.19 3.88
N PHE A 113 7.76 -4.55 2.88
CA PHE A 113 7.52 -4.85 1.47
C PHE A 113 7.71 -6.33 1.11
N LYS A 114 8.75 -6.97 1.68
CA LYS A 114 9.00 -8.42 1.51
C LYS A 114 7.78 -9.26 1.91
N LEU A 115 7.16 -8.94 3.05
CA LEU A 115 5.98 -9.65 3.55
C LEU A 115 4.80 -9.48 2.60
N VAL A 116 4.61 -8.27 2.05
CA VAL A 116 3.57 -8.02 1.05
C VAL A 116 3.76 -8.90 -0.19
N ILE A 117 4.99 -9.03 -0.70
CA ILE A 117 5.28 -9.90 -1.85
C ILE A 117 5.08 -11.39 -1.49
N TYR A 118 5.65 -11.86 -0.37
CA TYR A 118 5.53 -13.26 0.03
C TYR A 118 4.08 -13.69 0.24
N SER A 119 3.25 -12.80 0.78
CA SER A 119 1.81 -13.04 0.95
C SER A 119 1.01 -12.81 -0.32
N SER A 120 1.63 -12.42 -1.44
CA SER A 120 0.92 -12.00 -2.68
C SER A 120 -0.16 -10.94 -2.42
N GLY A 121 0.06 -10.07 -1.43
CA GLY A 121 -0.91 -9.06 -1.00
C GLY A 121 -2.03 -9.57 -0.09
N LEU A 122 -2.08 -10.86 0.27
CA LEU A 122 -3.05 -11.40 1.24
C LEU A 122 -2.93 -10.73 2.62
N ILE A 123 -1.76 -10.20 2.97
CA ILE A 123 -1.61 -9.45 4.22
C ILE A 123 -2.62 -8.30 4.32
N PHE A 124 -2.94 -7.62 3.22
CA PHE A 124 -3.92 -6.53 3.23
C PHE A 124 -5.33 -7.04 3.55
N PHE A 125 -5.67 -8.24 3.09
CA PHE A 125 -6.92 -8.90 3.48
C PHE A 125 -6.94 -9.19 4.97
N PHE A 126 -5.87 -9.77 5.52
CA PHE A 126 -5.79 -10.03 6.96
C PHE A 126 -5.86 -8.75 7.81
N MET A 127 -5.26 -7.65 7.37
CA MET A 127 -5.41 -6.35 8.05
C MET A 127 -6.88 -5.89 8.07
N ASN A 128 -7.63 -6.08 6.98
CA ASN A 128 -9.05 -5.77 6.96
C ASN A 128 -9.84 -6.65 7.93
N VAL A 129 -9.55 -7.96 7.97
CA VAL A 129 -10.17 -8.88 8.93
C VAL A 129 -9.91 -8.41 10.37
N ILE A 130 -8.66 -8.10 10.70
CA ILE A 130 -8.27 -7.58 12.01
C ILE A 130 -9.07 -6.33 12.35
N PHE A 131 -9.22 -5.39 11.41
CA PHE A 131 -10.02 -4.19 11.63
C PHE A 131 -11.47 -4.49 11.99
N PHE A 132 -12.16 -5.35 11.22
CA PHE A 132 -13.58 -5.62 11.48
C PHE A 132 -13.79 -6.37 12.80
N TYR A 133 -12.89 -7.29 13.16
CA TYR A 133 -12.90 -7.90 14.50
C TYR A 133 -12.64 -6.87 15.60
N MET A 134 -11.70 -5.95 15.38
CA MET A 134 -11.39 -4.90 16.36
C MET A 134 -12.58 -3.98 16.55
N ILE A 135 -13.29 -3.58 15.49
CA ILE A 135 -14.51 -2.76 15.60
C ILE A 135 -15.63 -3.51 16.33
N ASP A 136 -15.80 -4.81 16.08
CA ASP A 136 -16.80 -5.64 16.80
C ASP A 136 -16.54 -5.70 18.32
N LEU A 137 -15.26 -5.65 18.71
CA LEU A 137 -14.85 -5.69 20.13
C LEU A 137 -14.83 -4.29 20.77
N LEU A 138 -14.43 -3.26 20.02
CA LEU A 138 -14.26 -1.89 20.54
C LEU A 138 -15.56 -1.10 20.57
N VAL A 139 -16.43 -1.30 19.57
CA VAL A 139 -17.74 -0.65 19.58
C VAL A 139 -18.64 -1.44 20.50
N PHE A 140 -19.23 -0.77 21.50
CA PHE A 140 -20.14 -1.44 22.42
C PHE A 140 -21.24 -2.17 21.64
N LYS A 141 -21.53 -3.42 22.03
CA LYS A 141 -22.57 -4.29 21.44
C LYS A 141 -23.94 -3.62 21.30
N MET A 142 -24.20 -2.52 22.02
CA MET A 142 -25.43 -1.74 21.94
C MET A 142 -25.54 -0.88 20.66
N PHE A 143 -24.42 -0.58 19.99
CA PHE A 143 -24.38 0.31 18.82
C PHE A 143 -24.01 -0.41 17.53
N PHE A 144 -23.09 -1.36 17.62
CA PHE A 144 -22.64 -2.18 16.51
C PHE A 144 -22.32 -3.57 17.04
N SER A 145 -22.80 -4.59 16.34
CA SER A 145 -22.35 -5.96 16.58
C SER A 145 -22.56 -6.80 15.33
N PHE A 146 -21.57 -7.62 15.01
CA PHE A 146 -21.78 -8.74 14.12
C PHE A 146 -22.64 -9.79 14.79
N LEU A 147 -23.59 -10.36 14.04
CA LEU A 147 -24.53 -11.36 14.57
C LEU A 147 -23.85 -12.68 14.95
N ASN A 148 -22.68 -12.96 14.36
CA ASN A 148 -21.93 -14.19 14.59
C ASN A 148 -20.42 -13.90 14.56
N ALA A 149 -19.64 -14.65 15.35
CA ALA A 149 -18.18 -14.54 15.41
C ALA A 149 -17.48 -14.78 14.06
N PHE A 150 -18.12 -15.48 13.11
CA PHE A 150 -17.61 -15.68 11.76
C PHE A 150 -17.93 -14.54 10.79
N TYR A 151 -18.87 -13.65 11.13
CA TYR A 151 -19.34 -12.61 10.21
C TYR A 151 -18.33 -11.49 9.97
N PRO A 152 -17.43 -11.08 10.89
CA PRO A 152 -16.35 -10.15 10.56
C PRO A 152 -15.45 -10.67 9.44
N LEU A 153 -15.11 -11.97 9.46
CA LEU A 153 -14.31 -12.63 8.43
C LEU A 153 -15.05 -12.65 7.08
N LEU A 154 -16.31 -13.08 7.08
CA LEU A 154 -17.13 -13.10 5.86
C LEU A 154 -17.34 -11.69 5.30
N PHE A 155 -17.61 -10.72 6.16
CA PHE A 155 -17.72 -9.31 5.77
C PHE A 155 -16.46 -8.83 5.10
N ALA A 156 -15.29 -9.04 5.72
CA ALA A 156 -14.00 -8.66 5.15
C ALA A 156 -13.74 -9.33 3.79
N ALA A 157 -14.11 -10.62 3.64
CA ALA A 157 -13.93 -11.37 2.39
C ALA A 157 -14.83 -10.84 1.29
N THR A 158 -16.13 -10.70 1.56
CA THR A 158 -17.11 -10.11 0.65
C THR A 158 -16.72 -8.69 0.27
N PHE A 159 -16.28 -7.89 1.23
CA PHE A 159 -15.77 -6.55 1.02
C PHE A 159 -14.56 -6.53 0.09
N GLY A 160 -13.56 -7.40 0.32
CA GLY A 160 -12.39 -7.52 -0.54
C GLY A 160 -12.75 -7.91 -1.98
N ILE A 161 -13.64 -8.88 -2.15
CA ILE A 161 -14.10 -9.36 -3.47
C ILE A 161 -14.85 -8.26 -4.21
N ILE A 162 -15.86 -7.64 -3.58
CA ILE A 162 -16.67 -6.59 -4.22
C ILE A 162 -15.79 -5.37 -4.54
N ARG A 163 -14.89 -4.98 -3.64
CA ARG A 163 -13.93 -3.90 -3.91
C ARG A 163 -13.07 -4.20 -5.13
N LEU A 164 -12.58 -5.43 -5.30
CA LEU A 164 -11.80 -5.82 -6.46
C LEU A 164 -12.62 -5.69 -7.76
N ILE A 165 -13.88 -6.14 -7.74
CA ILE A 165 -14.80 -6.00 -8.87
C ILE A 165 -15.01 -4.52 -9.20
N VAL A 166 -15.36 -3.70 -8.22
CA VAL A 166 -15.62 -2.26 -8.39
C VAL A 166 -14.38 -1.53 -8.90
N LYS A 167 -13.19 -1.87 -8.39
CA LYS A 167 -11.91 -1.33 -8.89
C LYS A 167 -11.68 -1.67 -10.35
N ASN A 168 -11.89 -2.92 -10.75
CA ASN A 168 -11.71 -3.34 -12.13
C ASN A 168 -12.67 -2.61 -13.08
N ILE A 169 -13.92 -2.42 -12.64
CA ILE A 169 -14.92 -1.63 -13.35
C ILE A 169 -14.46 -0.16 -13.49
N TYR A 170 -14.02 0.47 -12.40
CA TYR A 170 -13.50 1.84 -12.41
C TYR A 170 -12.33 2.02 -13.39
N LEU A 171 -11.35 1.12 -13.36
CA LEU A 171 -10.21 1.15 -14.27
C LEU A 171 -10.63 0.97 -15.74
N PHE A 172 -11.59 0.11 -16.00
CA PHE A 172 -12.15 -0.10 -17.33
C PHE A 172 -12.81 1.17 -17.88
N PHE A 173 -13.60 1.86 -17.06
CA PHE A 173 -14.24 3.13 -17.44
C PHE A 173 -13.22 4.23 -17.74
N ILE A 174 -12.21 4.40 -16.88
CA ILE A 174 -11.15 5.39 -17.10
C ILE A 174 -10.42 5.14 -18.41
N ARG A 175 -10.02 3.88 -18.66
CA ARG A 175 -9.32 3.52 -19.90
C ARG A 175 -10.16 3.85 -21.14
N LYS A 176 -11.46 3.56 -21.12
CA LYS A 176 -12.37 3.93 -22.22
C LYS A 176 -12.46 5.44 -22.43
N ILE A 177 -12.61 6.21 -21.36
CA ILE A 177 -12.70 7.67 -21.44
C ILE A 177 -11.41 8.27 -22.01
N THR A 178 -10.24 7.78 -21.56
CA THR A 178 -8.95 8.25 -22.06
C THR A 178 -8.79 7.99 -23.57
N VAL A 179 -9.18 6.81 -24.06
CA VAL A 179 -9.14 6.47 -25.49
C VAL A 179 -10.08 7.36 -26.32
N ILE A 180 -11.29 7.65 -25.80
CA ILE A 180 -12.24 8.53 -26.49
C ILE A 180 -11.70 9.96 -26.55
N THR A 181 -11.06 10.43 -25.47
CA THR A 181 -10.54 11.80 -25.37
C THR A 181 -9.30 12.00 -26.24
N SER A 182 -8.43 10.99 -26.38
CA SER A 182 -7.28 11.07 -27.30
C SER A 182 -7.70 11.05 -28.76
N LYS A 183 -8.74 10.28 -29.12
CA LYS A 183 -9.29 10.24 -30.49
C LYS A 183 -9.99 11.54 -30.92
N LYS A 184 -10.44 12.36 -29.96
CA LYS A 184 -11.10 13.64 -30.23
C LYS A 184 -10.12 14.83 -30.36
N ARG A 185 -8.83 14.61 -30.07
CA ARG A 185 -7.75 15.61 -30.17
C ARG A 185 -6.79 15.36 -31.35
N SER A 186 -6.99 14.30 -32.12
CA SER A 186 -6.34 14.04 -33.41
C SER A 186 -7.30 14.33 -34.54
#